data_AF-A0A151WQL1-F1
#
_entry.id   AF-A0A151WQL1-F1
#
_cell.length_a   1.000
_cell.length_b   1.000
_cell.length_c   1.000
_cell.angle_alpha   90.00
_cell.angle_beta   90.00
_cell.angle_gamma   90.00
#
_symmetry.space_group_name_H-M   'P 1'
#
loop_
_entity.id
_entity.type
_entity.pdbx_description
1 polymer ?
#
loop_
_entity_poly.entity_id
_entity_poly.type
_entity_poly.pdbx_seq_one_letter_code
_entity_poly.pdbx_strand_id
1 'polypeptide(L)'
;MDTEYQSDIEFDESSEVQIVTYRTLINLVKANPVLYEKHHKGYNKRSDKLLMWNRIGISLIPPMTEKEFYRLRQKFGKERRKVLQSQPRSGASGNDVSYKSNWILYNDLMFLADHIQPRQ
;
A
#
# COMPACT_ATOMS: atom_id res chain seq x y z
N MET A 1 -31.17 -7.29 -8.40
CA MET A 1 -29.99 -7.73 -7.63
C MET A 1 -28.79 -7.40 -8.48
N ASP A 2 -28.33 -6.16 -8.38
CA ASP A 2 -27.26 -5.63 -9.20
C ASP A 2 -25.94 -5.98 -8.54
N THR A 3 -25.34 -7.08 -8.97
CA THR A 3 -23.97 -7.42 -8.58
C THR A 3 -23.07 -6.68 -9.56
N GLU A 4 -22.77 -5.41 -9.25
CA GLU A 4 -21.66 -4.72 -9.91
C GLU A 4 -20.38 -5.48 -9.58
N TYR A 5 -19.97 -6.30 -10.55
CA TYR A 5 -18.69 -6.96 -10.63
C TYR A 5 -17.65 -5.86 -10.85
N GLN A 6 -17.23 -5.19 -9.76
CA GLN A 6 -16.13 -4.25 -9.80
C GLN A 6 -14.87 -5.05 -10.14
N SER A 7 -14.49 -4.98 -11.41
CA SER A 7 -13.37 -5.64 -12.02
C SER A 7 -12.11 -5.60 -11.13
N ASP A 8 -11.69 -6.77 -10.67
CA ASP A 8 -10.31 -7.02 -10.29
C ASP A 8 -9.46 -6.94 -11.57
N ILE A 9 -9.22 -5.73 -12.05
CA ILE A 9 -8.18 -5.49 -13.05
C ILE A 9 -6.86 -5.74 -12.32
N GLU A 10 -6.31 -6.94 -12.54
CA GLU A 10 -4.92 -7.25 -12.31
C GLU A 10 -4.08 -6.29 -13.16
N PHE A 11 -3.75 -5.13 -12.59
CA PHE A 11 -2.79 -4.22 -13.14
C PHE A 11 -1.40 -4.81 -12.85
N ASP A 12 -0.96 -5.73 -13.71
CA ASP A 12 0.33 -6.42 -13.62
C ASP A 12 1.29 -6.08 -14.77
N GLU A 13 1.07 -4.95 -15.44
CA GLU A 13 2.04 -4.40 -16.39
C GLU A 13 2.12 -2.88 -16.24
N SER A 14 2.67 -2.45 -15.10
CA SER A 14 3.05 -1.06 -14.89
C SER A 14 4.36 -0.82 -15.62
N SER A 15 4.41 0.21 -16.48
CA SER A 15 5.65 0.54 -17.18
C SER A 15 6.76 0.87 -16.18
N GLU A 16 8.02 0.64 -16.56
CA GLU A 16 9.18 0.93 -15.69
C GLU A 16 9.16 2.37 -15.16
N VAL A 17 8.79 3.33 -16.02
CA VAL A 17 8.61 4.74 -15.64
C VAL A 17 7.57 4.89 -14.54
N GLN A 18 6.42 4.21 -14.65
CA GLN A 18 5.36 4.29 -13.66
C GLN A 18 5.78 3.63 -12.33
N ILE A 19 6.53 2.53 -12.37
CA ILE A 19 7.09 1.87 -11.17
C ILE A 19 8.03 2.83 -10.44
N VAL A 20 8.91 3.53 -11.16
CA VAL A 20 9.81 4.54 -10.57
C VAL A 20 8.99 5.67 -9.92
N THR A 21 7.97 6.19 -10.60
CA THR A 21 7.09 7.23 -10.02
C THR A 21 6.37 6.73 -8.76
N TYR A 22 5.90 5.48 -8.74
CA TYR A 22 5.27 4.89 -7.56
C TYR A 22 6.26 4.70 -6.41
N ARG A 23 7.50 4.30 -6.66
CA ARG A 23 8.54 4.24 -5.62
C ARG A 23 8.81 5.61 -5.02
N THR A 24 8.89 6.65 -5.84
CA THR A 24 9.06 8.03 -5.36
C THR A 24 7.87 8.46 -4.51
N LEU A 25 6.64 8.18 -4.96
CA LEU A 25 5.42 8.43 -4.16
C LEU A 25 5.48 7.70 -2.81
N ILE A 26 5.85 6.42 -2.79
CA ILE A 26 5.97 5.61 -1.58
C ILE A 26 7.00 6.22 -0.62
N ASN A 27 8.17 6.60 -1.12
CA ASN A 27 9.23 7.21 -0.30
C ASN A 27 8.80 8.54 0.30
N LEU A 28 8.11 9.37 -0.48
CA LEU A 28 7.56 10.64 0.00
C LEU A 28 6.50 10.42 1.09
N VAL A 29 5.59 9.46 0.91
CA VAL A 29 4.58 9.15 1.93
C VAL A 29 5.24 8.57 3.19
N LYS A 30 6.20 7.65 3.05
CA LYS A 30 6.95 7.05 4.16
C LYS A 30 7.64 8.11 5.03
N ALA A 31 8.20 9.15 4.41
CA ALA A 31 8.82 10.29 5.10
C ALA A 31 7.82 11.21 5.84
N ASN A 32 6.51 11.02 5.66
CA ASN A 32 5.47 11.85 6.25
C ASN A 32 4.47 11.00 7.09
N PRO A 33 4.85 10.57 8.31
CA PRO A 33 4.02 9.79 9.25
C PRO A 33 2.58 10.29 9.45
N VAL A 34 2.36 11.60 9.37
CA VAL A 34 1.04 12.24 9.45
C VAL A 34 -0.01 11.64 8.49
N LEU A 35 0.45 11.02 7.39
CA LEU A 35 -0.41 10.43 6.38
C LEU A 35 -0.91 9.01 6.73
N TYR A 36 -0.17 8.25 7.54
CA TYR A 36 -0.46 6.82 7.74
C TYR A 36 -0.41 6.35 9.20
N GLU A 37 0.27 7.05 10.10
CA GLU A 37 0.39 6.66 11.49
C GLU A 37 -0.74 7.24 12.34
N LYS A 38 -1.65 6.38 12.82
CA LYS A 38 -2.82 6.78 13.63
C LYS A 38 -2.45 7.57 14.90
N HIS A 39 -1.31 7.27 15.50
CA HIS A 39 -0.86 7.89 16.75
C HIS A 39 -0.04 9.18 16.53
N HIS A 40 0.24 9.56 15.28
CA HIS A 40 0.94 10.79 14.99
C HIS A 40 0.07 12.01 15.33
N LYS A 41 0.64 13.02 15.99
CA LYS A 41 -0.08 14.23 16.47
C LYS A 41 -0.89 14.95 15.39
N GLY A 42 -0.41 14.93 14.15
CA GLY A 42 -1.07 15.53 12.99
C GLY A 42 -2.11 14.65 12.29
N TYR A 43 -2.21 13.35 12.62
CA TYR A 43 -2.98 12.39 11.82
C TYR A 43 -4.48 12.73 11.75
N ASN A 44 -5.05 13.24 12.84
CA ASN A 44 -6.47 13.63 12.87
C ASN A 44 -6.73 15.03 12.30
N LYS A 45 -5.69 15.76 11.89
CA LYS A 45 -5.81 17.11 11.35
C LYS A 45 -5.89 17.07 9.83
N ARG A 46 -7.09 17.34 9.31
CA ARG A 46 -7.34 17.40 7.86
C ARG A 46 -6.44 18.42 7.15
N SER A 47 -6.18 19.56 7.78
CA SER A 47 -5.28 20.61 7.26
C SER A 47 -3.86 20.08 7.02
N ASP A 48 -3.33 19.33 7.96
CA ASP A 48 -1.94 18.85 7.93
C ASP A 48 -1.78 17.77 6.86
N LYS A 49 -2.77 16.87 6.75
CA LYS A 49 -2.84 15.88 5.66
C LYS A 49 -2.93 16.53 4.29
N LEU A 50 -3.83 17.51 4.12
CA LEU A 50 -4.00 18.24 2.86
C LEU A 50 -2.70 18.96 2.46
N LEU A 51 -2.05 19.62 3.42
CA LEU A 51 -0.77 20.29 3.18
C LEU A 51 0.31 19.31 2.70
N MET A 52 0.41 18.12 3.32
CA MET A 52 1.39 17.12 2.90
C MET A 52 1.06 16.55 1.53
N TRP A 53 -0.20 16.20 1.25
CA TRP A 53 -0.59 15.71 -0.07
C TRP A 53 -0.33 16.72 -1.19
N ASN A 54 -0.59 18.01 -0.94
CA ASN A 54 -0.26 19.06 -1.90
C ASN A 54 1.25 19.14 -2.17
N ARG A 55 2.09 19.05 -1.12
CA ARG A 55 3.56 19.05 -1.28
C ARG A 55 4.06 17.84 -2.06
N ILE A 56 3.53 16.66 -1.76
CA ILE A 56 3.87 15.42 -2.48
C ILE A 56 3.46 15.52 -3.95
N GLY A 57 2.25 15.98 -4.24
CA GLY A 57 1.74 16.13 -5.61
C GLY A 57 2.58 17.05 -6.47
N ILE A 58 3.09 18.15 -5.92
CA ILE A 58 3.99 19.09 -6.63
C ILE A 58 5.38 18.49 -6.89
N SER A 59 5.80 17.53 -6.05
CA SER A 59 7.13 16.91 -6.14
C SER A 59 7.19 15.74 -7.15
N LEU A 60 6.06 15.38 -7.77
CA LEU A 60 5.94 14.25 -8.68
C LEU A 60 5.48 14.71 -10.07
N ILE A 61 6.03 14.06 -11.11
CA ILE A 61 5.63 14.26 -12.51
C ILE A 61 5.31 12.87 -13.09
N PRO A 62 4.05 12.60 -13.49
CA PRO A 62 2.88 13.44 -13.27
C PRO A 62 2.53 13.57 -11.77
N PRO A 63 1.79 14.62 -11.37
CA PRO A 63 1.30 14.76 -10.00
C PRO A 63 0.48 13.53 -9.59
N MET A 64 0.86 12.92 -8.47
CA MET A 64 0.11 11.81 -7.86
C MET A 64 -0.68 12.31 -6.67
N THR A 65 -1.86 11.74 -6.46
CA THR A 65 -2.77 12.11 -5.38
C THR A 65 -2.82 11.04 -4.30
N GLU A 66 -3.55 11.36 -3.23
CA GLU A 66 -3.90 10.38 -2.19
C GLU A 66 -4.58 9.12 -2.76
N LYS A 67 -5.33 9.25 -3.87
CA LYS A 67 -6.06 8.12 -4.47
C LYS A 67 -5.10 7.07 -5.04
N GLU A 68 -4.02 7.48 -5.71
CA GLU A 68 -3.03 6.55 -6.25
C GLU A 68 -2.32 5.79 -5.12
N PHE A 69 -1.91 6.50 -4.07
CA PHE A 69 -1.33 5.84 -2.90
C PHE A 69 -2.33 4.91 -2.22
N TYR A 70 -3.61 5.30 -2.12
CA TYR A 70 -4.66 4.43 -1.57
C TYR A 70 -4.79 3.12 -2.36
N ARG A 71 -4.72 3.16 -3.70
CA ARG A 71 -4.75 1.94 -4.54
C ARG A 71 -3.56 1.03 -4.26
N LEU A 72 -2.34 1.60 -4.15
CA LEU A 72 -1.13 0.86 -3.77
C LEU A 72 -1.30 0.22 -2.38
N ARG A 73 -1.81 0.97 -1.41
CA ARG A 73 -2.08 0.49 -0.05
C ARG A 73 -3.08 -0.66 -0.03
N GLN A 74 -4.14 -0.60 -0.83
CA GLN A 74 -5.12 -1.69 -0.94
C GLN A 74 -4.49 -2.95 -1.54
N LYS A 75 -3.72 -2.82 -2.64
CA LYS A 75 -3.00 -3.95 -3.25
C LYS A 75 -2.02 -4.58 -2.24
N PHE A 76 -1.26 -3.75 -1.51
CA PHE A 76 -0.40 -4.22 -0.43
C PHE A 76 -1.15 -5.00 0.64
N GLY A 77 -2.29 -4.48 1.12
CA GLY A 77 -3.12 -5.18 2.11
C GLY A 77 -3.59 -6.56 1.64
N LYS A 78 -4.01 -6.67 0.37
CA LYS A 78 -4.38 -7.96 -0.25
C LYS A 78 -3.18 -8.91 -0.32
N GLU A 79 -2.04 -8.44 -0.83
CA GLU A 79 -0.81 -9.23 -0.96
C GLU A 79 -0.26 -9.68 0.39
N ARG A 80 -0.25 -8.79 1.39
CA ARG A 80 0.19 -9.09 2.75
C ARG A 80 -0.68 -10.17 3.39
N ARG A 81 -1.99 -10.15 3.15
CA ARG A 81 -2.90 -11.19 3.63
C ARG A 81 -2.57 -12.55 3.03
N LYS A 82 -2.30 -12.64 1.73
CA LYS A 82 -1.87 -13.90 1.08
C LYS A 82 -0.59 -14.45 1.71
N VAL A 83 0.42 -13.58 1.92
CA VAL A 83 1.70 -13.96 2.55
C VAL A 83 1.50 -14.45 3.99
N LEU A 84 0.63 -13.82 4.78
CA LEU A 84 0.39 -14.24 6.17
C LEU A 84 -0.43 -15.55 6.25
N GLN A 85 -1.37 -15.77 5.33
CA GLN A 85 -2.20 -16.97 5.30
C GLN A 85 -1.46 -18.22 4.81
N SER A 86 -0.40 -18.06 4.02
CA SER A 86 0.43 -19.16 3.52
C SER A 86 1.48 -19.64 4.53
N GLN A 87 1.70 -18.90 5.61
CA GLN A 87 2.62 -19.32 6.66
C GLN A 87 1.98 -20.45 7.47
N PRO A 88 2.68 -21.58 7.66
CA PRO A 88 2.15 -22.68 8.44
C PRO A 88 1.85 -22.21 9.87
N ARG A 89 0.65 -22.51 10.37
CA ARG A 89 0.36 -22.39 11.81
C ARG A 89 1.30 -23.35 12.54
N SER A 90 1.97 -22.84 13.58
CA SER A 90 2.94 -23.58 14.38
C SER A 90 2.47 -25.01 14.66
N GLY A 91 3.22 -26.00 14.18
CA GLY A 91 2.95 -27.44 14.38
C GLY A 91 2.62 -28.24 13.11
N ALA A 92 2.31 -27.60 11.97
CA ALA A 92 2.08 -28.29 10.71
C ALA A 92 3.38 -28.50 9.93
N SER A 93 3.97 -29.69 10.04
CA SER A 93 5.09 -30.14 9.20
C SER A 93 4.58 -30.56 7.83
N GLY A 94 4.01 -29.62 7.08
CA GLY A 94 3.68 -29.80 5.67
C GLY A 94 4.80 -29.23 4.82
N ASN A 95 5.21 -29.94 3.77
CA ASN A 95 6.15 -29.49 2.74
C ASN A 95 5.58 -28.33 1.88
N ASP A 96 4.79 -27.44 2.49
CA ASP A 96 4.04 -26.41 1.79
C ASP A 96 4.91 -25.17 1.63
N VAL A 97 5.16 -24.79 0.37
CA VAL A 97 6.00 -23.63 0.05
C VAL A 97 5.22 -22.38 0.43
N SER A 98 5.62 -21.69 1.50
CA SER A 98 4.98 -20.44 1.90
C SER A 98 5.00 -19.43 0.76
N TYR A 99 3.82 -18.95 0.37
CA TYR A 99 3.66 -17.93 -0.66
C TYR A 99 4.50 -16.69 -0.35
N LYS A 100 5.28 -16.25 -1.33
CA LYS A 100 5.99 -14.97 -1.33
C LYS A 100 5.38 -14.10 -2.43
N SER A 101 5.05 -12.85 -2.11
CA SER A 101 4.54 -11.91 -3.11
C SER A 101 5.62 -11.64 -4.16
N ASN A 102 5.23 -11.76 -5.43
CA ASN A 102 6.03 -11.38 -6.59
C ASN A 102 5.82 -9.91 -6.99
N TRP A 103 4.95 -9.18 -6.28
CA TRP A 103 4.64 -7.80 -6.62
C TRP A 103 5.83 -6.88 -6.32
N ILE A 104 6.33 -6.20 -7.36
CA ILE A 104 7.59 -5.44 -7.33
C ILE A 104 7.66 -4.31 -6.29
N LEU A 105 6.51 -3.80 -5.84
CA LEU A 105 6.39 -2.74 -4.83
C LEU A 105 6.06 -3.26 -3.42
N TYR A 106 5.96 -4.59 -3.24
CA TYR A 106 5.56 -5.19 -1.96
C TYR A 106 6.50 -4.77 -0.82
N ASN A 107 7.82 -4.90 -1.04
CA ASN A 107 8.82 -4.55 -0.05
C ASN A 107 8.90 -3.04 0.21
N ASP A 108 8.65 -2.21 -0.81
CA ASP A 108 8.65 -0.76 -0.69
C ASP A 108 7.55 -0.27 0.28
N LEU A 109 6.40 -0.96 0.30
CA LEU A 109 5.27 -0.65 1.18
C LEU A 109 5.35 -1.32 2.56
N MET A 110 6.44 -2.02 2.89
CA MET A 110 6.50 -2.78 4.14
C MET A 110 6.47 -1.91 5.40
N PHE A 111 6.79 -0.62 5.31
CA PHE A 111 6.63 0.29 6.44
C PHE A 111 5.17 0.40 6.93
N LEU A 112 4.19 -0.02 6.11
CA LEU A 112 2.78 0.00 6.48
C LEU A 112 2.32 -1.25 7.27
N ALA A 113 3.18 -2.27 7.46
CA ALA A 113 2.78 -3.55 8.06
C ALA A 113 2.01 -3.37 9.36
N ASP A 114 2.56 -2.53 10.24
CA ASP A 114 2.07 -2.33 11.60
C ASP A 114 0.95 -1.27 11.67
N HIS A 115 0.72 -0.57 10.56
CA HIS A 115 -0.27 0.51 10.45
C HIS A 115 -1.53 0.08 9.67
N ILE A 116 -1.49 -1.06 8.98
CA ILE A 116 -2.62 -1.65 8.28
C ILE A 116 -3.12 -2.83 9.10
N GLN A 117 -3.88 -2.51 10.14
CA GLN A 117 -4.60 -3.55 10.89
C GLN A 117 -5.84 -3.98 10.10
N PRO A 118 -6.15 -5.29 10.06
CA PRO A 118 -7.47 -5.76 9.65
C PRO A 118 -8.53 -5.05 10.50
N ARG A 119 -9.60 -4.54 9.87
CA ARG A 119 -10.76 -4.08 10.65
C ARG A 119 -11.31 -5.28 11.42
N GLN A 120 -11.37 -5.17 12.75
CA GLN A 120 -12.16 -6.05 13.60
C GLN A 120 -13.65 -5.76 13.43
#